data_AF-A0A7C5WSG3-F1
#
_entry.id   AF-A0A7C5WSG3-F1
#
_cell.length_a   1.000
_cell.length_b   1.000
_cell.length_c   1.000
_cell.angle_alpha   90.00
_cell.angle_beta   90.00
_cell.angle_gamma   90.00
#
_symmetry.space_group_name_H-M   'P 1'
#
loop_
_entity.id
_entity.type
_entity.pdbx_description
1 polymer ?
#
loop_
_entity_poly.entity_id
_entity_poly.type
_entity_poly.pdbx_seq_one_letter_code
_entity_poly.pdbx_strand_id
1 'polypeptide(L)' 'MSTVISVRVRREIKKILEESGVNISEEVRRFLEELALRVKIKKFIKQWDELLKDVKPCEKGFATR' A
#
# COMPACT_ATOMS: atom_id res chain seq x y z
N MET A 1 -2.88 -3.14 19.05
CA MET A 1 -3.88 -4.22 18.87
C MET A 1 -3.69 -4.84 17.50
N SER A 2 -3.78 -6.16 17.37
CA SER A 2 -3.73 -6.88 16.10
C SER A 2 -5.04 -7.66 15.89
N THR A 3 -5.35 -7.97 14.63
CA THR A 3 -6.51 -8.77 14.24
C THR A 3 -6.03 -9.92 13.36
N VAL A 4 -6.59 -11.11 13.56
CA VAL A 4 -6.25 -12.30 12.79
C VAL A 4 -7.10 -12.37 11.52
N ILE A 5 -6.47 -12.67 10.40
CA ILE A 5 -7.12 -12.91 9.12
C ILE A 5 -6.73 -14.31 8.64
N SER A 6 -7.73 -15.15 8.34
CA SER A 6 -7.51 -16.48 7.78
C SER A 6 -7.85 -16.49 6.30
N VAL A 7 -6.87 -16.80 5.45
CA VAL A 7 -7.05 -16.87 3.99
C VAL A 7 -6.89 -18.30 3.52
N ARG A 8 -7.90 -18.80 2.78
CA ARG A 8 -7.81 -20.13 2.15
C ARG A 8 -6.95 -20.04 0.90
N VAL A 9 -5.93 -20.88 0.84
CA VAL A 9 -5.05 -21.04 -0.33
C VAL A 9 -5.02 -22.51 -0.75
N ARG A 10 -4.67 -22.77 -2.01
CA ARG A 10 -4.47 -24.13 -2.48
C ARG A 10 -3.30 -24.79 -1.74
N ARG A 11 -3.42 -26.08 -1.44
CA ARG A 11 -2.40 -26.82 -0.68
C ARG A 11 -1.05 -26.84 -1.38
N GLU A 12 -1.05 -26.92 -2.70
CA GLU A 12 0.15 -26.87 -3.55
C GLU A 12 0.95 -25.58 -3.35
N ILE A 13 0.28 -24.42 -3.29
CA ILE A 13 0.93 -23.11 -3.09
C ILE A 13 1.59 -23.05 -1.72
N LYS A 14 0.86 -23.46 -0.68
CA LYS A 14 1.40 -23.46 0.68
C LYS A 14 2.65 -24.34 0.80
N LYS A 15 2.61 -25.54 0.21
CA LYS A 15 3.77 -26.46 0.20
C LYS A 15 4.98 -25.85 -0.48
N ILE A 16 4.83 -25.31 -1.68
CA ILE A 16 5.94 -24.70 -2.44
C ILE A 16 6.61 -23.60 -1.63
N LEU A 17 5.82 -22.74 -0.98
CA LEU A 17 6.34 -21.65 -0.15
C LEU A 17 7.07 -22.16 1.10
N GLU A 18 6.50 -23.14 1.79
CA GLU A 18 7.12 -23.75 2.98
C GLU A 18 8.41 -24.49 2.63
N GLU A 19 8.42 -25.28 1.56
CA GLU A 19 9.60 -26.02 1.07
C GLU A 19 10.72 -25.08 0.61
N SER A 20 10.37 -23.89 0.13
CA SER A 20 11.32 -22.82 -0.24
C SER A 20 11.82 -22.02 0.97
N GLY A 21 11.41 -22.35 2.20
CA GLY A 21 11.79 -21.65 3.42
C GLY A 21 11.12 -20.29 3.62
N VAL A 22 10.02 -20.00 2.90
CA VAL A 22 9.32 -18.72 2.99
C VAL A 22 8.44 -18.66 4.23
N ASN A 23 8.65 -17.64 5.06
CA ASN A 23 7.75 -17.33 6.17
C ASN A 23 6.47 -16.64 5.65
N ILE A 24 5.46 -17.46 5.31
CA ILE A 24 4.18 -17.00 4.73
C ILE A 24 3.53 -15.90 5.59
N SER A 25 3.53 -16.06 6.91
CA SER A 25 2.90 -15.09 7.82
C SER A 25 3.56 -13.72 7.76
N GLU A 26 4.89 -13.69 7.69
CA GLU A 26 5.66 -12.46 7.57
C GLU A 26 5.46 -11.78 6.22
N GLU A 27 5.48 -12.55 5.13
CA GLU A 27 5.31 -12.02 3.78
C GLU A 27 3.89 -11.46 3.58
N VAL A 28 2.86 -12.16 4.07
CA VAL A 28 1.47 -11.67 4.02
C VAL A 28 1.29 -10.41 4.85
N ARG A 29 1.88 -10.34 6.05
CA ARG A 29 1.86 -9.13 6.88
C ARG A 29 2.51 -7.95 6.15
N ARG A 30 3.72 -8.13 5.62
CA ARG A 30 4.46 -7.08 4.90
C ARG A 30 3.67 -6.59 3.69
N PHE A 31 3.10 -7.51 2.92
CA PHE A 31 2.26 -7.19 1.78
C PHE A 31 1.04 -6.34 2.16
N LEU A 32 0.33 -6.71 3.23
CA LEU A 32 -0.86 -5.98 3.69
C LEU A 32 -0.50 -4.58 4.22
N GLU A 33 0.62 -4.43 4.91
CA GLU A 33 1.10 -3.12 5.39
C GLU A 33 1.46 -2.19 4.23
N GLU A 34 2.20 -2.69 3.23
CA GLU A 34 2.54 -1.93 2.03
C GLU A 34 1.28 -1.58 1.21
N LEU A 35 0.33 -2.52 1.09
CA LEU A 35 -0.94 -2.26 0.43
C LEU A 35 -1.74 -1.17 1.16
N ALA A 36 -1.80 -1.22 2.49
CA ALA A 36 -2.49 -0.21 3.30
C ALA A 36 -1.85 1.17 3.12
N LEU A 37 -0.52 1.26 3.08
CA LEU A 37 0.20 2.50 2.82
C LEU A 37 -0.17 3.07 1.44
N ARG A 38 -0.13 2.25 0.39
CA ARG A 38 -0.50 2.65 -0.98
C ARG A 38 -1.95 3.16 -1.06
N VAL A 39 -2.88 2.49 -0.39
CA VAL A 39 -4.28 2.93 -0.34
C VAL A 39 -4.42 4.27 0.38
N LYS A 40 -3.70 4.48 1.49
CA LYS A 40 -3.70 5.77 2.21
C LYS A 40 -3.15 6.89 1.34
N ILE A 41 -2.01 6.68 0.69
CA ILE A 41 -1.40 7.69 -0.20
C ILE A 41 -2.37 8.09 -1.30
N LYS A 42 -3.01 7.13 -1.97
CA LYS A 42 -4.01 7.41 -3.02
C LYS A 42 -5.19 8.23 -2.49
N LYS A 43 -5.66 7.95 -1.28
CA LYS A 43 -6.73 8.75 -0.64
C LYS A 43 -6.27 10.18 -0.37
N PHE A 44 -5.06 10.36 0.15
CA PHE A 44 -4.51 11.69 0.39
C PHE A 44 -4.35 12.47 -0.91
N ILE A 45 -3.73 11.90 -1.95
CA ILE A 45 -3.59 12.57 -3.26
C ILE A 45 -4.95 13.04 -3.77
N LYS A 46 -5.97 12.17 -3.74
CA LYS A 46 -7.33 12.53 -4.16
C LYS A 46 -7.94 13.68 -3.34
N GLN A 47 -7.68 13.72 -2.03
CA GLN A 47 -8.14 14.83 -1.19
C GLN A 47 -7.43 16.13 -1.53
N TRP A 48 -6.13 16.09 -1.82
CA TRP A 48 -5.35 17.26 -2.19
C TRP A 48 -5.78 17.79 -3.55
N ASP A 49 -6.01 16.90 -4.53
CA ASP A 49 -6.54 17.28 -5.85
C ASP A 49 -7.90 18.00 -5.71
N GLU A 50 -8.79 17.50 -4.86
CA GLU A 50 -10.09 18.12 -4.62
C GLU A 50 -9.96 19.49 -3.92
N LEU A 51 -9.07 19.60 -2.93
CA LEU A 51 -8.84 20.86 -2.20
C LEU A 51 -8.20 21.93 -3.07
N LEU A 52 -7.33 21.52 -4.00
CA LEU A 52 -6.56 22.43 -4.86
C LEU A 52 -7.20 22.64 -6.23
N LYS A 53 -8.36 22.04 -6.51
CA LYS A 53 -9.01 22.07 -7.84
C LYS A 53 -9.25 23.48 -8.37
N ASP A 54 -9.55 24.42 -7.47
CA ASP A 54 -9.87 25.81 -7.80
C ASP A 54 -8.68 26.77 -7.58
N VAL A 55 -7.52 26.24 -7.17
CA VAL A 55 -6.33 27.04 -6.91
C VAL A 55 -5.52 27.18 -8.19
N LYS A 56 -5.31 28.43 -8.64
CA LYS A 56 -4.47 28.71 -9.81
C LYS A 56 -3.04 28.23 -9.54
N PRO A 57 -2.45 27.39 -10.41
CA PRO A 57 -1.06 26.97 -10.25
C PRO A 57 -0.12 28.18 -10.30
N CYS A 58 0.93 28.15 -9.48
CA CYS A 58 1.97 29.17 -9.55
C CYS A 58 2.73 29.10 -10.89
N GLU A 59 3.29 30.24 -11.30
CA GLU A 59 4.12 30.32 -12.50
C GLU A 59 5.38 29.46 -12.37
N LYS A 60 5.83 28.89 -13.49
CA LYS A 60 7.06 28.09 -13.52
C LYS A 60 8.24 28.96 -13.07
N GLY A 61 8.99 28.49 -12.07
CA GLY A 61 10.14 29.21 -11.50
C GLY A 61 9.82 30.05 -10.25
N PHE A 62 8.56 30.12 -9.80
CA PHE A 62 8.17 30.85 -8.59
C PHE A 62 8.95 30.40 -7.33
N ALA A 63 9.34 29.13 -7.25
CA ALA A 63 10.05 28.55 -6.11
C ALA A 63 11.57 28.45 -6.29
N THR A 64 12.12 28.92 -7.41
CA THR A 64 13.58 28.90 -7.66
C THR A 64 14.16 30.23 -7.19
N ARG A 65 15.04 30.18 -6.19
CA ARG A 65 15.91 31.31 -5.82
C ARG A 65 17.14 31.34 -6.71
#